data_AF-A0A9E5RPU7-F1
#
_entry.id   AF-A0A9E5RPU7-F1
#
_cell.length_a   1.000
_cell.length_b   1.000
_cell.length_c   1.000
_cell.angle_alpha   90.00
_cell.angle_beta   90.00
_cell.angle_gamma   90.00
#
_symmetry.space_group_name_H-M   'P 1'
#
loop_
_entity.id
_entity.type
_entity.pdbx_description
1 polymer ?
#
loop_
_entity_poly.entity_id
_entity_poly.type
_entity_poly.pdbx_seq_one_letter_code
_entity_poly.pdbx_strand_id
1 'polypeptide(L)'
;NFIVGVNGGDRPLFTYLGPLQPQLANAVYSNPGAVSPLLNDPDLKLIGIGSRIFLGGGEGYVAWEGTQHFPLQKRLPNRTPIGPAATLALIGDAKQMSPRWVKGCYFKSYGPSLMIGVGVPLPVLNEEVVVRCAVQDQDLVAPVVDFSIPRRVRPTFGLVSYAQLKTGRLTIDGKSVRVAPLASIFLSRQVALELKQWIELGKFTLTEPVAPIPMDRAFRAQDQLGAQVSLE
;
A
#
# COMPACT_ATOMS: atom_id res chain seq x y z
N ASN A 1 -2.69 -0.95 -3.28
CA ASN A 1 -3.49 -2.01 -2.63
C ASN A 1 -2.62 -2.76 -1.61
N PHE A 2 -3.21 -3.37 -0.58
CA PHE A 2 -2.51 -4.10 0.48
C PHE A 2 -3.37 -5.21 1.07
N ILE A 3 -2.85 -5.95 2.06
CA ILE A 3 -3.61 -6.97 2.81
C ILE A 3 -4.08 -6.48 4.18
N VAL A 4 -5.04 -7.18 4.75
CA VAL A 4 -5.44 -7.08 6.16
C VAL A 4 -4.84 -8.26 6.91
N GLY A 5 -3.93 -8.01 7.84
CA GLY A 5 -3.29 -9.04 8.65
C GLY A 5 -4.10 -9.35 9.91
N VAL A 6 -4.33 -10.64 10.16
CA VAL A 6 -4.93 -11.17 11.39
C VAL A 6 -4.09 -12.34 11.91
N ASN A 7 -4.39 -12.80 13.12
CA ASN A 7 -3.72 -13.93 13.74
C ASN A 7 -4.75 -14.90 14.35
N GLY A 8 -5.00 -16.01 13.68
CA GLY A 8 -5.87 -17.09 14.16
C GLY A 8 -5.20 -18.04 15.16
N GLY A 9 -3.89 -17.89 15.39
CA GLY A 9 -3.12 -18.72 16.31
C GLY A 9 -3.34 -18.40 17.79
N ASP A 10 -2.60 -19.08 18.64
CA ASP A 10 -2.67 -19.03 20.10
C ASP A 10 -1.65 -18.07 20.75
N ARG A 11 -0.62 -17.67 20.01
CA ARG A 11 0.45 -16.77 20.46
C ARG A 11 0.45 -15.42 19.72
N PRO A 12 0.89 -14.32 20.36
CA PRO A 12 1.10 -13.04 19.67
C PRO A 12 2.11 -13.16 18.53
N LEU A 13 1.83 -12.50 17.42
CA LEU A 13 2.76 -12.35 16.30
C LEU A 13 3.23 -10.90 16.22
N PHE A 14 4.51 -10.72 16.00
CA PHE A 14 5.11 -9.42 15.76
C PHE A 14 5.55 -9.34 14.31
N THR A 15 4.94 -8.41 13.55
CA THR A 15 5.06 -8.37 12.09
C THR A 15 5.41 -6.97 11.60
N TYR A 16 5.63 -6.82 10.29
CA TYR A 16 5.75 -5.50 9.65
C TYR A 16 4.46 -4.66 9.71
N LEU A 17 3.32 -5.28 10.03
CA LEU A 17 2.07 -4.58 10.33
C LEU A 17 1.97 -4.16 11.81
N GLY A 18 2.96 -4.48 12.63
CA GLY A 18 2.89 -4.38 14.08
C GLY A 18 2.34 -5.66 14.74
N PRO A 19 1.88 -5.57 16.00
CA PRO A 19 1.45 -6.73 16.76
C PRO A 19 0.07 -7.25 16.29
N LEU A 20 0.01 -8.53 15.97
CA LEU A 20 -1.23 -9.28 15.73
C LEU A 20 -1.49 -10.20 16.92
N GLN A 21 -2.54 -9.90 17.65
CA GLN A 21 -2.96 -10.58 18.87
C GLN A 21 -3.63 -11.92 18.52
N PRO A 22 -3.41 -12.96 19.34
CA PRO A 22 -3.92 -14.30 19.08
C PRO A 22 -5.45 -14.35 19.03
N GLN A 23 -5.99 -15.44 18.50
CA GLN A 23 -7.41 -15.76 18.47
C GLN A 23 -8.28 -14.69 17.77
N LEU A 24 -7.74 -14.07 16.72
CA LEU A 24 -8.38 -13.00 15.94
C LEU A 24 -8.73 -11.76 16.79
N ALA A 25 -7.94 -11.43 17.81
CA ALA A 25 -8.25 -10.30 18.69
C ALA A 25 -8.05 -8.91 18.04
N ASN A 26 -7.28 -8.82 16.95
CA ASN A 26 -7.19 -7.61 16.11
C ASN A 26 -6.89 -7.92 14.64
N ALA A 27 -7.14 -6.91 13.81
CA ALA A 27 -6.79 -6.85 12.40
C ALA A 27 -6.05 -5.53 12.10
N VAL A 28 -5.04 -5.59 11.24
CA VAL A 28 -4.25 -4.40 10.85
C VAL A 28 -4.11 -4.31 9.34
N TYR A 29 -4.20 -3.09 8.79
CA TYR A 29 -4.07 -2.82 7.36
C TYR A 29 -3.25 -1.53 7.11
N SER A 30 -2.64 -1.35 5.93
CA SER A 30 -1.63 -0.29 5.70
C SER A 30 -1.91 0.64 4.51
N ASN A 31 -3.10 0.62 3.93
CA ASN A 31 -3.44 1.48 2.78
C ASN A 31 -4.58 2.47 3.14
N PRO A 32 -4.53 3.74 2.69
CA PRO A 32 -5.51 4.74 3.07
C PRO A 32 -6.84 4.64 2.28
N GLY A 33 -7.01 3.65 1.40
CA GLY A 33 -8.23 3.44 0.61
C GLY A 33 -8.34 4.41 -0.57
N ALA A 34 -9.49 5.05 -0.72
CA ALA A 34 -9.84 5.89 -1.87
C ALA A 34 -8.80 6.95 -2.25
N VAL A 35 -8.02 7.48 -1.29
CA VAL A 35 -6.99 8.49 -1.58
C VAL A 35 -5.65 7.90 -2.06
N SER A 36 -5.51 6.57 -2.13
CA SER A 36 -4.26 5.90 -2.53
C SER A 36 -4.00 6.09 -4.03
N PRO A 37 -2.87 6.67 -4.46
CA PRO A 37 -2.65 6.97 -5.88
C PRO A 37 -2.75 5.75 -6.80
N LEU A 38 -2.16 4.63 -6.40
CA LEU A 38 -2.19 3.38 -7.18
C LEU A 38 -3.58 2.71 -7.25
N LEU A 39 -4.54 3.10 -6.40
CA LEU A 39 -5.93 2.65 -6.53
C LEU A 39 -6.72 3.54 -7.50
N ASN A 40 -6.27 4.78 -7.72
CA ASN A 40 -6.83 5.73 -8.68
C ASN A 40 -6.17 5.66 -10.06
N ASP A 41 -5.02 4.98 -10.18
CA ASP A 41 -4.43 4.57 -11.45
C ASP A 41 -4.21 3.04 -11.48
N PRO A 42 -5.29 2.24 -11.48
CA PRO A 42 -5.20 0.79 -11.28
C PRO A 42 -4.45 0.05 -12.40
N ASP A 43 -4.43 0.61 -13.61
CA ASP A 43 -3.76 0.02 -14.78
C ASP A 43 -2.39 0.69 -15.08
N LEU A 44 -1.86 1.53 -14.18
CA LEU A 44 -0.57 2.25 -14.32
C LEU A 44 -0.44 3.01 -15.65
N LYS A 45 -1.51 3.71 -16.06
CA LYS A 45 -1.52 4.51 -17.29
C LYS A 45 -0.93 5.91 -17.10
N LEU A 46 -0.90 6.40 -15.86
CA LEU A 46 -0.51 7.78 -15.52
C LEU A 46 0.80 7.82 -14.73
N ILE A 47 0.99 6.86 -13.83
CA ILE A 47 2.18 6.76 -12.99
C ILE A 47 3.21 5.88 -13.70
N GLY A 48 4.39 6.45 -13.94
CA GLY A 48 5.51 5.76 -14.58
C GLY A 48 6.85 6.16 -13.98
N ILE A 49 7.92 5.61 -14.53
CA ILE A 49 9.30 6.01 -14.21
C ILE A 49 9.47 7.50 -14.55
N GLY A 50 10.06 8.27 -13.65
CA GLY A 50 10.25 9.71 -13.80
C GLY A 50 9.05 10.57 -13.40
N SER A 51 7.91 9.98 -13.01
CA SER A 51 6.80 10.76 -12.41
C SER A 51 7.30 11.50 -11.17
N ARG A 52 7.21 12.84 -11.17
CA ARG A 52 7.51 13.69 -10.02
C ARG A 52 6.42 13.53 -8.96
N ILE A 53 6.84 13.41 -7.71
CA ILE A 53 5.97 13.10 -6.57
C ILE A 53 6.29 13.98 -5.36
N PHE A 54 5.32 14.10 -4.46
CA PHE A 54 5.57 14.50 -3.09
C PHE A 54 6.19 13.32 -2.35
N LEU A 55 7.36 13.52 -1.74
CA LEU A 55 8.05 12.51 -0.96
C LEU A 55 8.62 13.13 0.32
N GLY A 56 8.07 12.74 1.47
CA GLY A 56 8.59 13.16 2.77
C GLY A 56 8.54 14.68 3.03
N GLY A 57 7.68 15.44 2.37
CA GLY A 57 7.66 16.90 2.47
C GLY A 57 8.63 17.63 1.55
N GLY A 58 9.36 16.88 0.71
CA GLY A 58 10.12 17.42 -0.40
C GLY A 58 9.63 16.82 -1.72
N GLU A 59 10.43 17.00 -2.75
CA GLU A 59 10.20 16.40 -4.05
C GLU A 59 10.92 15.07 -4.18
N GLY A 60 10.29 14.15 -4.90
CA GLY A 60 10.89 12.88 -5.28
C GLY A 60 10.40 12.45 -6.65
N TYR A 61 10.85 11.27 -7.06
CA TYR A 61 10.52 10.67 -8.35
C TYR A 61 10.26 9.18 -8.18
N VAL A 62 9.39 8.65 -9.03
CA VAL A 62 9.30 7.21 -9.24
C VAL A 62 10.54 6.77 -10.02
N ALA A 63 11.40 5.97 -9.39
CA ALA A 63 12.63 5.51 -10.00
C ALA A 63 12.42 4.22 -10.81
N TRP A 64 11.55 3.32 -10.34
CA TRP A 64 11.33 2.00 -10.92
C TRP A 64 10.11 1.29 -10.31
N GLU A 65 9.82 0.04 -10.68
CA GLU A 65 8.92 -0.80 -9.87
C GLU A 65 9.57 -1.26 -8.56
N GLY A 66 8.74 -1.47 -7.53
CA GLY A 66 9.20 -2.02 -6.24
C GLY A 66 9.36 -3.55 -6.27
N THR A 67 10.04 -4.10 -5.26
CA THR A 67 10.38 -5.53 -5.18
C THR A 67 9.16 -6.47 -5.18
N GLN A 68 7.99 -6.01 -4.70
CA GLN A 68 6.76 -6.80 -4.64
C GLN A 68 5.78 -6.46 -5.77
N HIS A 69 6.28 -5.92 -6.88
CA HIS A 69 5.47 -5.55 -8.02
C HIS A 69 4.88 -6.78 -8.72
N PHE A 70 3.55 -6.92 -8.67
CA PHE A 70 2.74 -8.02 -9.18
C PHE A 70 1.43 -7.53 -9.84
N PRO A 71 1.51 -6.89 -11.01
CA PRO A 71 0.40 -6.16 -11.64
C PRO A 71 -0.72 -7.07 -12.19
N LEU A 72 -0.41 -8.34 -12.44
CA LEU A 72 -1.33 -9.39 -12.91
C LEU A 72 -2.28 -9.95 -11.82
N GLN A 73 -2.45 -9.22 -10.73
CA GLN A 73 -3.41 -9.56 -9.67
C GLN A 73 -4.85 -9.56 -10.19
N LYS A 74 -5.71 -10.40 -9.60
CA LYS A 74 -7.16 -10.37 -9.84
C LYS A 74 -7.74 -8.99 -9.52
N ARG A 75 -8.74 -8.56 -10.28
CA ARG A 75 -9.33 -7.21 -10.20
C ARG A 75 -10.84 -7.27 -10.12
N LEU A 76 -11.42 -6.27 -9.48
CA LEU A 76 -12.85 -5.99 -9.50
C LEU A 76 -13.28 -5.43 -10.88
N PRO A 77 -14.59 -5.34 -11.17
CA PRO A 77 -15.08 -4.71 -12.41
C PRO A 77 -14.58 -3.28 -12.61
N ASN A 78 -14.39 -2.52 -11.54
CA ASN A 78 -13.80 -1.16 -11.56
C ASN A 78 -12.27 -1.16 -11.77
N ARG A 79 -11.67 -2.28 -12.18
CA ARG A 79 -10.23 -2.49 -12.44
C ARG A 79 -9.32 -2.43 -11.21
N THR A 80 -9.82 -2.04 -10.04
CA THR A 80 -9.00 -2.02 -8.83
C THR A 80 -8.63 -3.44 -8.40
N PRO A 81 -7.38 -3.68 -7.97
CA PRO A 81 -6.92 -5.02 -7.61
C PRO A 81 -7.55 -5.48 -6.29
N ILE A 82 -7.79 -6.80 -6.15
CA ILE A 82 -8.37 -7.37 -4.92
C ILE A 82 -7.33 -7.59 -3.81
N GLY A 83 -6.04 -7.44 -4.13
CA GLY A 83 -4.91 -7.68 -3.23
C GLY A 83 -3.66 -6.94 -3.70
N PRO A 84 -2.47 -7.23 -3.12
CA PRO A 84 -1.22 -6.60 -3.52
C PRO A 84 -0.99 -6.75 -5.03
N ALA A 85 -0.71 -5.62 -5.69
CA ALA A 85 -0.58 -5.54 -7.14
C ALA A 85 0.64 -4.69 -7.52
N ALA A 86 0.48 -3.38 -7.72
CA ALA A 86 1.60 -2.52 -8.05
C ALA A 86 2.35 -2.03 -6.79
N THR A 87 3.68 -1.98 -6.89
CA THR A 87 4.56 -1.26 -5.96
C THR A 87 5.56 -0.41 -6.74
N LEU A 88 6.05 0.66 -6.12
CA LEU A 88 6.96 1.63 -6.72
C LEU A 88 8.27 1.68 -5.92
N ALA A 89 9.39 1.83 -6.62
CA ALA A 89 10.65 2.29 -6.05
C ALA A 89 10.71 3.82 -6.19
N LEU A 90 10.99 4.51 -5.09
CA LEU A 90 10.99 5.98 -5.03
C LEU A 90 12.38 6.50 -4.70
N ILE A 91 12.73 7.65 -5.26
CA ILE A 91 13.98 8.36 -4.98
C ILE A 91 13.69 9.82 -4.62
N GLY A 92 14.46 10.40 -3.70
CA GLY A 92 14.36 11.81 -3.34
C GLY A 92 15.49 12.24 -2.41
N ASP A 93 15.66 13.55 -2.26
CA ASP A 93 16.70 14.14 -1.41
C ASP A 93 16.19 14.35 0.02
N ALA A 94 16.72 13.55 0.95
CA ALA A 94 16.36 13.62 2.37
C ALA A 94 16.67 14.98 3.02
N LYS A 95 17.60 15.78 2.47
CA LYS A 95 17.91 17.13 3.00
C LYS A 95 16.78 18.13 2.77
N GLN A 96 15.90 17.87 1.80
CA GLN A 96 14.74 18.69 1.48
C GLN A 96 13.46 18.20 2.16
N MET A 97 13.52 17.04 2.82
CA MET A 97 12.38 16.44 3.50
C MET A 97 12.16 17.05 4.88
N SER A 98 10.94 16.90 5.39
CA SER A 98 10.54 17.41 6.70
C SER A 98 10.33 16.27 7.70
N PRO A 99 10.79 16.41 8.96
CA PRO A 99 10.55 15.43 10.01
C PRO A 99 9.06 15.31 10.38
N ARG A 100 8.18 16.19 9.89
CA ARG A 100 6.72 16.01 9.97
C ARG A 100 6.27 14.77 9.19
N TRP A 101 6.88 14.55 8.03
CA TRP A 101 6.48 13.55 7.04
C TRP A 101 7.37 12.31 7.04
N VAL A 102 8.55 12.40 7.64
CA VAL A 102 9.52 11.31 7.74
C VAL A 102 9.73 10.95 9.21
N LYS A 103 9.28 9.75 9.61
CA LYS A 103 9.39 9.27 10.99
C LYS A 103 10.09 7.92 11.03
N GLY A 104 11.24 7.87 11.69
CA GLY A 104 11.83 6.61 12.12
C GLY A 104 10.91 5.94 13.15
N CYS A 105 10.72 4.64 13.01
CA CYS A 105 9.93 3.83 13.92
C CYS A 105 10.60 2.48 14.15
N TYR A 106 10.14 1.76 15.17
CA TYR A 106 10.62 0.42 15.48
C TYR A 106 9.42 -0.50 15.70
N PHE A 107 9.35 -1.57 14.91
CA PHE A 107 8.38 -2.63 15.13
C PHE A 107 9.08 -3.74 15.91
N LYS A 108 8.56 -4.06 17.11
CA LYS A 108 9.09 -5.14 17.95
C LYS A 108 9.29 -6.40 17.12
N SER A 109 10.46 -7.03 17.22
CA SER A 109 10.84 -8.27 16.51
C SER A 109 10.81 -8.24 14.97
N TYR A 110 10.39 -7.13 14.34
CA TYR A 110 10.53 -6.91 12.90
C TYR A 110 11.74 -6.01 12.59
N GLY A 111 11.93 -4.96 13.38
CA GLY A 111 13.14 -4.13 13.35
C GLY A 111 12.88 -2.64 13.12
N PRO A 112 13.96 -1.86 12.91
CA PRO A 112 13.89 -0.46 12.50
C PRO A 112 13.10 -0.31 11.20
N SER A 113 12.33 0.77 11.10
CA SER A 113 11.43 1.01 9.98
C SER A 113 11.21 2.50 9.77
N LEU A 114 10.59 2.85 8.65
CA LEU A 114 10.34 4.24 8.25
C LEU A 114 8.86 4.41 7.89
N MET A 115 8.22 5.41 8.48
CA MET A 115 6.95 5.94 8.01
C MET A 115 7.23 7.21 7.22
N ILE A 116 6.79 7.24 5.96
CA ILE A 116 7.05 8.34 5.04
C ILE A 116 5.76 8.76 4.31
N GLY A 117 5.52 10.08 4.23
CA GLY A 117 4.44 10.65 3.44
C GLY A 117 4.75 10.59 1.94
N VAL A 118 3.82 10.06 1.15
CA VAL A 118 3.95 9.94 -0.31
C VAL A 118 2.66 10.43 -0.97
N GLY A 119 2.80 11.31 -1.95
CA GLY A 119 1.68 11.81 -2.77
C GLY A 119 2.07 11.82 -4.23
N VAL A 120 1.18 11.34 -5.11
CA VAL A 120 1.41 11.32 -6.56
C VAL A 120 0.28 12.11 -7.21
N PRO A 121 0.57 13.20 -7.92
CA PRO A 121 -0.46 13.92 -8.66
C PRO A 121 -0.82 13.12 -9.91
N LEU A 122 -2.13 13.01 -10.18
CA LEU A 122 -2.64 12.32 -11.37
C LEU A 122 -3.09 13.36 -12.40
N PRO A 123 -2.42 13.47 -13.56
CA PRO A 123 -2.85 14.38 -14.61
C PRO A 123 -4.20 13.91 -15.18
N VAL A 124 -5.20 14.79 -15.15
CA VAL A 124 -6.52 14.52 -15.72
C VAL A 124 -6.48 14.78 -17.22
N LEU A 125 -6.01 13.79 -17.98
CA LEU A 125 -5.81 13.86 -19.43
C LEU A 125 -7.09 13.56 -20.22
N ASN A 126 -8.05 12.87 -19.61
CA ASN A 126 -9.35 12.51 -20.19
C ASN A 126 -10.33 12.08 -19.08
N GLU A 127 -11.58 11.81 -19.47
CA GLU A 127 -12.66 11.43 -18.56
C GLU A 127 -12.42 10.07 -17.87
N GLU A 128 -11.69 9.14 -18.49
CA GLU A 128 -11.36 7.84 -17.89
C GLU A 128 -10.56 8.02 -16.59
N VAL A 129 -9.68 9.03 -16.54
CA VAL A 129 -8.94 9.38 -15.32
C VAL A 129 -9.89 9.81 -14.21
N VAL A 130 -10.90 10.63 -14.51
CA VAL A 130 -11.88 11.10 -13.53
C VAL A 130 -12.68 9.91 -12.96
N VAL A 131 -13.13 9.00 -13.83
CA VAL A 131 -13.86 7.79 -13.42
C VAL A 131 -13.02 6.92 -12.48
N ARG A 132 -11.73 6.71 -12.79
CA ARG A 132 -10.82 5.93 -11.94
C ARG A 132 -10.50 6.65 -10.62
N CYS A 133 -10.44 7.98 -10.64
CA CYS A 133 -10.22 8.81 -9.46
C CYS A 133 -11.46 8.94 -8.55
N ALA A 134 -12.65 8.54 -9.03
CA ALA A 134 -13.91 8.65 -8.31
C ALA A 134 -14.20 7.44 -7.39
N VAL A 135 -13.30 6.45 -7.32
CA VAL A 135 -13.48 5.27 -6.47
C VAL A 135 -13.62 5.65 -5.00
N GLN A 136 -14.59 5.03 -4.33
CA GLN A 136 -14.83 5.23 -2.90
C GLN A 136 -14.34 4.04 -2.10
N ASP A 137 -14.23 4.21 -0.78
CA ASP A 137 -13.75 3.14 0.11
C ASP A 137 -14.64 1.88 0.08
N GLN A 138 -15.91 2.01 -0.31
CA GLN A 138 -16.83 0.88 -0.49
C GLN A 138 -16.55 0.08 -1.77
N ASP A 139 -15.93 0.71 -2.77
CA ASP A 139 -15.61 0.10 -4.07
C ASP A 139 -14.25 -0.62 -4.07
N LEU A 140 -13.53 -0.51 -2.95
CA LEU A 140 -12.17 -0.98 -2.78
C LEU A 140 -12.14 -2.09 -1.74
N VAL A 141 -11.42 -3.16 -2.04
CA VAL A 141 -11.30 -4.32 -1.15
C VAL A 141 -9.86 -4.70 -0.86
N ALA A 142 -9.66 -5.40 0.25
CA ALA A 142 -8.42 -6.06 0.62
C ALA A 142 -8.71 -7.47 1.13
N PRO A 143 -7.80 -8.44 0.93
CA PRO A 143 -7.97 -9.78 1.44
C PRO A 143 -7.55 -9.82 2.91
N VAL A 144 -8.32 -10.54 3.72
CA VAL A 144 -8.01 -10.80 5.13
C VAL A 144 -7.17 -12.07 5.20
N VAL A 145 -5.96 -11.96 5.73
CA VAL A 145 -4.92 -13.00 5.67
C VAL A 145 -4.47 -13.38 7.08
N ASP A 146 -4.48 -14.68 7.37
CA ASP A 146 -3.98 -15.20 8.65
C ASP A 146 -2.46 -15.36 8.65
N PHE A 147 -1.77 -14.56 9.45
CA PHE A 147 -0.32 -14.60 9.61
C PHE A 147 0.16 -15.75 10.50
N SER A 148 -0.74 -16.42 11.23
CA SER A 148 -0.39 -17.59 12.04
C SER A 148 0.03 -18.79 11.21
N ILE A 149 -0.39 -18.81 9.94
CA ILE A 149 -0.10 -19.90 8.99
C ILE A 149 1.23 -19.60 8.27
N PRO A 150 2.30 -20.37 8.52
CA PRO A 150 3.64 -20.10 7.99
C PRO A 150 3.78 -20.62 6.55
N ARG A 151 2.83 -20.26 5.69
CA ARG A 151 2.86 -20.58 4.26
C ARG A 151 2.90 -19.29 3.46
N ARG A 152 3.47 -19.36 2.26
CA ARG A 152 3.51 -18.22 1.34
C ARG A 152 2.13 -17.90 0.76
N VAL A 153 1.40 -18.94 0.35
CA VAL A 153 -0.02 -18.85 0.03
C VAL A 153 -0.78 -19.15 1.32
N ARG A 154 -1.28 -18.09 1.93
CA ARG A 154 -2.08 -18.17 3.16
C ARG A 154 -3.56 -18.25 2.81
N PRO A 155 -4.35 -19.05 3.53
CA PRO A 155 -5.79 -18.98 3.38
C PRO A 155 -6.27 -17.58 3.78
N THR A 156 -7.35 -17.16 3.13
CA THR A 156 -7.97 -15.86 3.36
C THR A 156 -9.35 -16.06 3.99
N PHE A 157 -9.71 -15.18 4.92
CA PHE A 157 -11.08 -15.09 5.46
C PHE A 157 -12.03 -14.32 4.52
N GLY A 158 -11.62 -14.10 3.26
CA GLY A 158 -12.37 -13.36 2.26
C GLY A 158 -11.89 -11.92 2.07
N LEU A 159 -12.70 -11.16 1.35
CA LEU A 159 -12.45 -9.76 1.01
C LEU A 159 -13.25 -8.85 1.95
N VAL A 160 -12.65 -7.75 2.38
CA VAL A 160 -13.29 -6.70 3.19
C VAL A 160 -13.12 -5.35 2.50
N SER A 161 -14.15 -4.51 2.54
CA SER A 161 -14.08 -3.18 1.94
C SER A 161 -13.28 -2.21 2.81
N TYR A 162 -12.64 -1.20 2.20
CA TYR A 162 -11.98 -0.14 2.98
C TYR A 162 -12.98 0.68 3.79
N ALA A 163 -14.25 0.78 3.35
CA ALA A 163 -15.31 1.43 4.10
C ALA A 163 -15.54 0.70 5.44
N GLN A 164 -15.64 -0.62 5.41
CA GLN A 164 -15.74 -1.45 6.62
C GLN A 164 -14.49 -1.32 7.50
N LEU A 165 -13.28 -1.41 6.92
CA LEU A 165 -12.04 -1.26 7.68
C LEU A 165 -11.98 0.08 8.44
N LYS A 166 -12.44 1.17 7.82
CA LYS A 166 -12.47 2.51 8.40
C LYS A 166 -13.51 2.69 9.52
N THR A 167 -14.45 1.75 9.69
CA THR A 167 -15.33 1.73 10.88
C THR A 167 -14.60 1.32 12.15
N GLY A 168 -13.41 0.72 12.02
CA GLY A 168 -12.61 0.24 13.15
C GLY A 168 -13.01 -1.15 13.67
N ARG A 169 -13.98 -1.84 13.03
CA ARG A 169 -14.37 -3.21 13.39
C ARG A 169 -14.71 -4.03 12.15
N LEU A 170 -14.44 -5.34 12.21
CA LEU A 170 -14.97 -6.31 11.25
C LEU A 170 -15.47 -7.57 11.97
N THR A 171 -16.23 -8.39 11.25
CA THR A 171 -16.66 -9.70 11.74
C THR A 171 -15.92 -10.79 10.97
N ILE A 172 -15.22 -11.68 11.68
CA ILE A 172 -14.52 -12.85 11.11
C ILE A 172 -15.01 -14.07 11.88
N ASP A 173 -15.55 -15.09 11.19
CA ASP A 173 -16.07 -16.32 11.80
C ASP A 173 -17.04 -16.04 12.98
N GLY A 174 -17.93 -15.07 12.82
CA GLY A 174 -18.88 -14.65 13.86
C GLY A 174 -18.28 -13.84 15.01
N LYS A 175 -16.96 -13.65 15.06
CA LYS A 175 -16.25 -12.86 16.08
C LYS A 175 -16.07 -11.41 15.63
N SER A 176 -16.32 -10.47 16.54
CA SER A 176 -16.02 -9.06 16.30
C SER A 176 -14.55 -8.76 16.57
N VAL A 177 -13.84 -8.29 15.54
CA VAL A 177 -12.40 -8.02 15.55
C VAL A 177 -12.16 -6.52 15.44
N ARG A 178 -11.30 -5.97 16.31
CA ARG A 178 -10.89 -4.56 16.23
C ARG A 178 -9.92 -4.33 15.07
N VAL A 179 -10.14 -3.28 14.30
CA VAL A 179 -9.32 -2.91 13.14
C VAL A 179 -8.51 -1.66 13.46
N ALA A 180 -7.23 -1.68 13.11
CA ALA A 180 -6.39 -0.50 13.17
C ALA A 180 -5.68 -0.24 11.83
N PRO A 181 -5.69 1.00 11.32
CA PRO A 181 -4.83 1.38 10.21
C PRO A 181 -3.39 1.61 10.69
N LEU A 182 -2.42 1.07 9.95
CA LEU A 182 -1.01 1.38 10.11
C LEU A 182 -0.66 2.72 9.45
N ALA A 183 -1.30 3.03 8.31
CA ALA A 183 -1.15 4.32 7.65
C ALA A 183 -2.08 5.36 8.28
N SER A 184 -1.57 6.57 8.57
CA SER A 184 -2.41 7.66 9.07
C SER A 184 -3.27 8.24 7.96
N ILE A 185 -4.58 7.96 7.99
CA ILE A 185 -5.55 8.50 7.03
C ILE A 185 -5.58 10.03 7.07
N PHE A 186 -5.45 10.61 8.26
CA PHE A 186 -5.37 12.06 8.43
C PHE A 186 -4.15 12.63 7.69
N LEU A 187 -2.96 12.06 7.92
CA LEU A 187 -1.75 12.54 7.25
C LEU A 187 -1.79 12.28 5.74
N SER A 188 -2.38 11.18 5.26
CA SER A 188 -2.58 10.95 3.82
C SER A 188 -3.41 12.05 3.16
N ARG A 189 -4.46 12.55 3.82
CA ARG A 189 -5.24 13.69 3.33
C ARG A 189 -4.43 14.99 3.34
N GLN A 190 -3.63 15.20 4.38
CA GLN A 190 -2.77 16.38 4.48
C GLN A 190 -1.69 16.39 3.39
N VAL A 191 -1.12 15.23 3.02
CA VAL A 191 -0.22 15.12 1.85
C VAL A 191 -0.92 15.56 0.57
N ALA A 192 -2.15 15.08 0.33
CA ALA A 192 -2.91 15.45 -0.86
C ALA A 192 -3.19 16.96 -0.92
N LEU A 193 -3.53 17.57 0.23
CA LEU A 193 -3.77 19.02 0.33
C LEU A 193 -2.50 19.84 0.10
N GLU A 194 -1.36 19.43 0.68
CA GLU A 194 -0.08 20.13 0.51
C GLU A 194 0.42 20.05 -0.92
N LEU A 195 0.36 18.86 -1.54
CA LEU A 195 0.70 18.68 -2.95
C LEU A 195 -0.21 19.51 -3.87
N LYS A 196 -1.53 19.53 -3.60
CA LYS A 196 -2.48 20.39 -4.32
C LYS A 196 -2.04 21.85 -4.23
N GLN A 197 -1.71 22.33 -3.03
CA GLN A 197 -1.29 23.71 -2.82
C GLN A 197 0.00 24.05 -3.58
N TRP A 198 0.98 23.13 -3.61
CA TRP A 198 2.22 23.35 -4.38
C TRP A 198 1.97 23.48 -5.89
N ILE A 199 1.01 22.71 -6.41
CA ILE A 199 0.59 22.77 -7.81
C ILE A 199 -0.13 24.09 -8.10
N GLU A 200 -1.10 24.48 -7.28
CA GLU A 200 -1.84 25.74 -7.45
C GLU A 200 -0.93 26.98 -7.38
N LEU A 201 0.13 26.92 -6.58
CA LEU A 201 1.13 27.99 -6.47
C LEU A 201 2.21 27.95 -7.57
N GLY A 202 2.18 26.97 -8.48
CA GLY A 202 3.20 26.80 -9.53
C GLY A 202 4.58 26.39 -9.01
N LYS A 203 4.70 25.97 -7.74
CA LYS A 203 5.96 25.47 -7.14
C LYS A 203 6.23 24.02 -7.52
N PHE A 204 5.19 23.30 -7.90
CA PHE A 204 5.27 21.92 -8.35
C PHE A 204 4.56 21.77 -9.69
N THR A 205 5.27 21.28 -10.70
CA THR A 205 4.71 20.97 -12.02
C THR A 205 4.55 19.46 -12.17
N LEU A 206 3.47 19.05 -12.82
CA LEU A 206 3.27 17.66 -13.21
C LEU A 206 4.27 17.31 -14.31
N THR A 207 4.70 16.05 -14.34
CA THR A 207 5.63 15.53 -15.34
C THR A 207 4.99 14.36 -16.06
N GLU A 208 5.23 14.25 -17.36
CA GLU A 208 4.97 13.01 -18.09
C GLU A 208 5.93 11.92 -17.58
N PRO A 209 5.48 10.67 -17.41
CA PRO A 209 6.39 9.57 -17.15
C PRO A 209 7.35 9.37 -18.33
N VAL A 210 8.63 9.17 -18.03
CA VAL A 210 9.69 8.86 -19.00
C VAL A 210 9.51 7.46 -19.59
N ALA A 211 9.05 6.51 -18.78
CA ALA A 211 8.75 5.15 -19.20
C ALA A 211 7.63 4.55 -18.34
N PRO A 212 6.83 3.61 -18.87
CA PRO A 212 5.79 2.94 -18.10
C PRO A 212 6.39 2.04 -17.02
N ILE A 213 5.64 1.83 -15.94
CA ILE A 213 5.90 0.72 -15.01
C ILE A 213 5.28 -0.56 -15.61
N PRO A 214 6.00 -1.69 -15.67
CA PRO A 214 5.50 -2.90 -16.32
C PRO A 214 4.16 -3.38 -15.76
N MET A 215 3.18 -3.68 -16.62
CA MET A 215 1.85 -4.17 -16.22
C MET A 215 1.64 -5.66 -16.48
N ASP A 216 2.56 -6.28 -17.20
CA ASP A 216 2.54 -7.66 -17.70
C ASP A 216 3.57 -8.54 -17.01
N ARG A 217 3.84 -8.26 -15.72
CA ARG A 217 4.83 -8.98 -14.93
C ARG A 217 4.22 -10.06 -14.05
N ALA A 218 4.71 -11.29 -14.21
CA ALA A 218 4.45 -12.38 -13.26
C ALA A 218 5.25 -12.17 -11.96
N PHE A 219 4.64 -12.50 -10.82
CA PHE A 219 5.34 -12.50 -9.53
C PHE A 219 6.45 -13.54 -9.55
N ARG A 220 7.69 -13.08 -9.45
CA ARG A 220 8.85 -13.96 -9.30
C ARG A 220 9.18 -14.11 -7.83
N ALA A 221 9.04 -15.34 -7.35
CA ALA A 221 9.61 -15.75 -6.09
C ALA A 221 11.10 -15.50 -6.03
N GLN A 222 11.58 -15.03 -4.88
CA GLN A 222 12.88 -15.51 -4.47
C GLN A 222 12.69 -16.99 -4.11
N ASP A 223 13.32 -17.89 -4.88
CA ASP A 223 13.36 -19.29 -4.52
C ASP A 223 14.11 -19.41 -3.20
N GLN A 224 13.54 -20.17 -2.26
CA GLN A 224 14.36 -20.65 -1.16
C GLN A 224 15.37 -21.60 -1.79
N LEU A 225 16.59 -21.14 -2.00
CA LEU A 225 17.73 -22.04 -1.96
C LEU A 225 17.65 -22.68 -0.56
N GLY A 226 17.00 -23.83 -0.47
CA GLY A 226 17.14 -24.69 0.71
C GLY A 226 18.63 -24.82 0.96
N ALA A 227 19.06 -24.79 2.23
CA ALA A 227 20.45 -25.00 2.56
C ALA A 227 20.93 -26.27 1.86
N GLN A 228 21.70 -26.13 0.77
CA GLN A 228 22.39 -27.22 0.09
C GLN A 228 23.63 -27.58 0.90
N VAL A 229 23.45 -27.77 2.21
CA VAL A 229 24.47 -28.35 3.06
C VAL A 229 23.94 -29.72 3.40
N SER A 230 24.27 -30.71 2.57
CA SER A 230 24.28 -32.08 3.06
C SER A 230 25.39 -32.14 4.10
N LEU A 231 25.01 -32.37 5.36
CA LEU A 231 25.95 -32.90 6.33
C LEU A 231 26.17 -34.37 5.96
N GLU A 232 27.03 -34.60 4.97
CA GLU A 232 27.82 -35.83 4.91
C GLU A 232 29.09 -35.63 5.73
#